data_AF-A0A527ZF71-F1
#
_entry.id   AF-A0A527ZF71-F1
#
_cell.length_a   1.000
_cell.length_b   1.000
_cell.length_c   1.000
_cell.angle_alpha   90.00
_cell.angle_beta   90.00
_cell.angle_gamma   90.00
#
_symmetry.space_group_name_H-M   'P 1'
#
loop_
_entity.id
_entity.type
_entity.pdbx_description
1 polymer ?
#
loop_
_entity_poly.entity_id
_entity_poly.type
_entity_poly.pdbx_seq_one_letter_code
_entity_poly.pdbx_strand_id
1 'polypeptide(L)'
;LNNPAGWLFISQGRSGDFMRWGIITALTSVLAFIVGLPYGALGVAIAYAVSEYLRTPFLWLYIGKTGPLRASHILRAATPFVLGAHLALAAIWFAKPLLPQQHILAMASAVVLSYMITIV
;
A
#
# COMPACT_ATOMS: atom_id res chain seq x y z
N LEU A 1 -4.60 1.23 1.17
CA LEU A 1 -5.85 0.93 0.41
C LEU A 1 -6.42 -0.47 0.74
N ASN A 2 -6.11 -1.02 1.91
CA ASN A 2 -6.48 -2.36 2.39
C ASN A 2 -7.39 -2.30 3.64
N ASN A 3 -7.27 -1.27 4.48
CA ASN A 3 -8.03 -1.10 5.72
C ASN A 3 -9.58 -1.20 5.56
N PRO A 4 -10.22 -0.57 4.53
CA PRO A 4 -11.67 -0.66 4.36
C PRO A 4 -12.20 -2.07 4.05
N ALA A 5 -11.33 -3.03 3.70
CA ALA A 5 -11.74 -4.40 3.40
C ALA A 5 -12.50 -5.06 4.57
N GLY A 6 -12.12 -4.77 5.82
CA GLY A 6 -12.83 -5.27 6.99
C GLY A 6 -14.31 -4.85 6.99
N TRP A 7 -14.58 -3.56 6.74
CA TRP A 7 -15.95 -3.06 6.64
C TRP A 7 -16.71 -3.68 5.46
N LEU A 8 -16.04 -3.86 4.31
CA LEU A 8 -16.66 -4.45 3.12
C LEU A 8 -17.07 -5.91 3.34
N PHE A 9 -16.26 -6.71 4.01
CA PHE A 9 -16.63 -8.08 4.34
C PHE A 9 -17.68 -8.15 5.45
N ILE A 10 -17.48 -7.44 6.56
CA ILE A 10 -18.36 -7.55 7.75
C ILE A 10 -19.77 -7.06 7.44
N SER A 11 -19.93 -5.93 6.75
CA SER A 11 -21.25 -5.38 6.38
C SER A 11 -22.06 -6.30 5.45
N GLN A 12 -21.40 -7.28 4.82
CA GLN A 12 -22.02 -8.26 3.92
C GLN A 12 -22.21 -9.64 4.57
N GLY A 13 -21.97 -9.77 5.88
CA GLY A 13 -22.00 -11.06 6.58
C GLY A 13 -20.84 -11.99 6.21
N ARG A 14 -19.78 -11.47 5.58
CA ARG A 14 -18.63 -12.23 5.06
C ARG A 14 -17.45 -12.24 6.03
N SER A 15 -17.69 -12.24 7.34
CA SER A 15 -16.63 -12.26 8.36
C SER A 15 -15.71 -13.48 8.23
N GLY A 16 -16.22 -14.61 7.75
CA GLY A 16 -15.42 -15.79 7.45
C GLY A 16 -14.42 -15.58 6.31
N ASP A 17 -14.80 -14.85 5.25
CA ASP A 17 -13.88 -14.48 4.17
C ASP A 17 -12.81 -13.50 4.67
N PHE A 18 -13.19 -12.56 5.54
CA PHE A 18 -12.24 -11.66 6.17
C PHE A 18 -11.22 -12.40 7.05
N MET A 19 -11.67 -13.40 7.83
CA MET A 19 -10.78 -14.26 8.61
C MET A 19 -9.79 -15.02 7.72
N ARG A 20 -10.26 -15.63 6.62
CA ARG A 20 -9.40 -16.32 5.65
C ARG A 20 -8.35 -15.38 5.05
N TRP A 21 -8.75 -14.16 4.71
CA TRP A 21 -7.83 -13.14 4.23
C TRP A 21 -6.82 -12.69 5.31
N GLY A 22 -7.25 -12.64 6.57
CA GLY A 22 -6.38 -12.41 7.72
C GLY A 22 -5.29 -13.47 7.86
N ILE A 23 -5.62 -14.76 7.66
CA ILE A 23 -4.64 -15.85 7.65
C ILE A 23 -3.62 -15.68 6.52
N ILE A 24 -4.08 -15.37 5.30
CA ILE A 24 -3.18 -15.10 4.15
C ILE A 24 -2.24 -13.93 4.47
N THR A 25 -2.78 -12.86 5.06
CA THR A 25 -2.01 -11.67 5.48
C THR A 25 -0.95 -12.03 6.52
N ALA A 26 -1.30 -12.81 7.54
CA ALA A 26 -0.37 -13.25 8.57
C ALA A 26 0.77 -14.10 7.99
N LEU A 27 0.44 -15.11 7.17
CA LEU A 27 1.44 -16.00 6.56
C LEU A 27 2.42 -15.25 5.66
N THR A 28 1.90 -14.40 4.78
CA THR A 28 2.72 -13.61 3.85
C THR A 28 3.56 -12.55 4.57
N SER A 29 3.11 -12.06 5.74
CA SER A 29 3.89 -11.14 6.58
C SER A 29 5.04 -11.87 7.28
N VAL A 30 4.78 -13.05 7.85
CA VAL A 30 5.81 -13.91 8.44
C VAL A 30 6.87 -14.29 7.40
N LEU A 31 6.45 -14.69 6.20
CA LEU A 31 7.38 -14.99 5.10
C LEU A 31 8.21 -13.78 4.70
N ALA A 32 7.61 -12.60 4.58
CA ALA A 32 8.33 -11.37 4.29
C ALA A 32 9.39 -11.06 5.37
N PHE A 33 9.07 -11.30 6.65
CA PHE A 33 10.02 -11.11 7.74
C PHE A 33 11.16 -12.13 7.69
N ILE A 34 10.86 -13.41 7.45
CA ILE A 34 11.89 -14.45 7.30
C ILE A 34 12.85 -14.10 6.15
N VAL A 35 12.32 -13.66 5.00
CA VAL A 35 13.12 -13.28 3.83
C VAL A 35 13.89 -11.97 4.08
N GLY A 36 13.31 -11.02 4.81
CA GLY A 36 13.93 -9.72 5.08
C GLY A 36 14.98 -9.73 6.19
N LEU A 37 14.83 -10.62 7.18
CA LEU A 37 15.67 -10.65 8.38
C LEU A 37 17.18 -10.77 8.09
N PRO A 38 17.67 -11.58 7.12
CA PRO A 38 19.09 -11.65 6.76
C PRO A 38 19.68 -10.31 6.30
N TYR A 39 18.84 -9.39 5.83
CA TYR A 39 19.24 -8.06 5.33
C TYR A 39 18.97 -6.94 6.37
N GLY A 40 18.64 -7.32 7.62
CA GLY A 40 18.38 -6.39 8.71
C GLY A 40 17.05 -5.64 8.61
N ALA A 41 16.90 -4.57 9.39
CA ALA A 41 15.65 -3.82 9.53
C ALA A 41 15.15 -3.24 8.19
N LEU A 42 16.07 -2.74 7.35
CA LEU A 42 15.72 -2.24 6.02
C LEU A 42 15.18 -3.36 5.12
N GLY A 43 15.79 -4.55 5.16
CA GLY A 43 15.34 -5.72 4.43
C GLY A 43 13.91 -6.14 4.79
N VAL A 44 13.63 -6.20 6.09
CA VAL A 44 12.29 -6.48 6.62
C VAL A 44 11.27 -5.45 6.12
N ALA A 45 11.61 -4.16 6.18
CA ALA A 45 10.73 -3.09 5.72
C ALA A 45 10.41 -3.20 4.22
N ILE A 46 11.42 -3.46 3.38
CA ILE A 46 11.24 -3.62 1.93
C ILE A 46 10.41 -4.87 1.62
N ALA A 47 10.77 -6.02 2.19
CA ALA A 47 10.07 -7.28 1.94
C ALA A 47 8.59 -7.21 2.37
N TYR A 48 8.33 -6.59 3.53
CA TYR A 48 6.97 -6.39 4.02
C TYR A 48 6.16 -5.43 3.14
N ALA A 49 6.76 -4.29 2.74
CA ALA A 49 6.12 -3.32 1.85
C ALA A 49 5.76 -3.94 0.48
N VAL A 50 6.68 -4.71 -0.11
CA VAL A 50 6.43 -5.44 -1.37
C VAL A 50 5.32 -6.47 -1.19
N SER A 51 5.34 -7.25 -0.10
CA SER A 51 4.30 -8.24 0.21
C SER A 51 2.91 -7.60 0.31
N GLU A 52 2.76 -6.48 1.02
CA GLU A 52 1.50 -5.74 1.12
C GLU A 52 1.06 -5.18 -0.24
N TYR A 53 2.00 -4.59 -0.99
CA TYR A 53 1.72 -4.01 -2.30
C TYR A 53 1.21 -5.07 -3.30
N LEU A 54 1.84 -6.24 -3.33
CA LEU A 54 1.43 -7.36 -4.18
C LEU A 54 0.09 -7.96 -3.75
N ARG A 55 -0.20 -8.04 -2.44
CA ARG A 55 -1.47 -8.60 -1.92
C ARG A 55 -2.68 -7.72 -2.20
N THR A 56 -2.50 -6.41 -2.24
CA THR A 56 -3.59 -5.44 -2.42
C THR A 56 -4.48 -5.69 -3.65
N PRO A 57 -3.97 -5.92 -4.86
CA PRO A 57 -4.84 -6.24 -6.01
C PRO A 57 -5.58 -7.57 -5.84
N PHE A 58 -4.96 -8.58 -5.24
CA PHE A 58 -5.64 -9.87 -4.97
C PHE A 58 -6.76 -9.71 -3.94
N LEU A 59 -6.58 -8.84 -2.94
CA LEU A 59 -7.65 -8.46 -2.00
C LEU A 59 -8.83 -7.83 -2.73
N TRP A 60 -8.58 -6.88 -3.63
CA TRP A 60 -9.64 -6.21 -4.38
C TRP A 60 -10.41 -7.18 -5.28
N LEU A 61 -9.70 -8.11 -5.92
CA LEU A 61 -10.33 -9.20 -6.67
C LEU A 61 -11.18 -10.08 -5.74
N TYR A 62 -10.67 -10.45 -4.57
CA TYR A 62 -11.38 -11.32 -3.61
C TYR A 62 -12.63 -10.67 -3.01
N ILE A 63 -12.57 -9.38 -2.69
CA ILE A 63 -13.74 -8.59 -2.29
C ILE A 63 -14.77 -8.61 -3.42
N GLY A 64 -14.33 -8.33 -4.66
CA GLY A 64 -15.19 -8.20 -5.83
C GLY A 64 -15.80 -9.49 -6.37
N LYS A 65 -15.44 -10.66 -5.82
CA LYS A 65 -16.03 -11.96 -6.24
C LYS A 65 -17.48 -12.14 -5.81
N THR A 66 -17.88 -11.52 -4.69
CA THR A 66 -19.19 -11.73 -4.09
C THR A 66 -19.73 -10.40 -3.58
N GLY A 67 -21.04 -10.17 -3.76
CA GLY A 67 -21.71 -8.96 -3.32
C GLY A 67 -21.83 -7.89 -4.43
N PRO A 68 -22.27 -6.67 -4.07
CA PRO A 68 -22.63 -5.62 -5.02
C PRO A 68 -21.43 -4.88 -5.63
N LEU A 69 -20.24 -4.97 -5.01
CA LEU A 69 -19.04 -4.28 -5.47
C LEU A 69 -18.22 -5.19 -6.38
N ARG A 70 -17.77 -4.66 -7.51
CA ARG A 70 -16.83 -5.32 -8.42
C ARG A 70 -15.42 -4.80 -8.17
N ALA A 71 -14.42 -5.61 -8.50
CA ALA A 71 -13.01 -5.19 -8.42
C ALA A 71 -12.73 -3.92 -9.25
N SER A 72 -13.43 -3.73 -10.37
CA SER A 72 -13.35 -2.52 -11.19
C SER A 72 -13.79 -1.25 -10.47
N HIS A 73 -14.79 -1.34 -9.58
CA HIS A 73 -15.21 -0.19 -8.76
C HIS A 73 -14.12 0.22 -7.78
N ILE A 74 -13.48 -0.77 -7.16
CA ILE A 74 -12.38 -0.54 -6.22
C ILE A 74 -11.17 0.02 -6.96
N LEU A 75 -10.81 -0.56 -8.10
CA LEU A 75 -9.73 -0.07 -8.95
C LEU A 75 -9.98 1.38 -9.35
N ARG A 76 -11.14 1.71 -9.91
CA ARG A 76 -11.48 3.09 -10.32
C ARG A 76 -11.39 4.08 -9.15
N ALA A 77 -11.82 3.69 -7.96
CA ALA A 77 -11.72 4.54 -6.77
C ALA A 77 -10.27 4.67 -6.26
N ALA A 78 -9.48 3.61 -6.37
CA ALA A 78 -8.09 3.56 -5.89
C ALA A 78 -7.09 4.21 -6.86
N THR A 79 -7.35 4.16 -8.17
CA THR A 79 -6.45 4.66 -9.23
C THR A 79 -5.91 6.06 -8.97
N PRO A 80 -6.71 7.11 -8.67
CA PRO A 80 -6.17 8.45 -8.45
C PRO A 80 -5.16 8.48 -7.29
N PHE A 81 -5.44 7.77 -6.18
CA PHE A 81 -4.53 7.70 -5.04
C PHE A 81 -3.25 6.93 -5.36
N VAL A 82 -3.37 5.81 -6.09
CA VAL A 82 -2.20 5.03 -6.53
C VAL A 82 -1.35 5.86 -7.46
N LEU A 83 -1.94 6.52 -8.47
CA LEU A 83 -1.21 7.38 -9.40
C LEU A 83 -0.54 8.54 -8.66
N GLY A 84 -1.25 9.25 -7.79
CA GLY A 84 -0.70 10.34 -6.98
C GLY A 84 0.49 9.90 -6.14
N ALA A 85 0.41 8.72 -5.49
CA ALA A 85 1.53 8.17 -4.72
C ALA A 85 2.76 7.84 -5.59
N HIS A 86 2.56 7.27 -6.79
CA HIS A 86 3.65 6.94 -7.71
C HIS A 86 4.26 8.20 -8.34
N LEU A 87 3.43 9.20 -8.65
CA LEU A 87 3.89 10.50 -9.15
C LEU A 87 4.70 11.24 -8.09
N ALA A 88 4.24 11.24 -6.83
CA ALA A 88 4.99 11.82 -5.71
C ALA A 88 6.34 11.12 -5.52
N LEU A 89 6.37 9.79 -5.55
CA LEU A 89 7.60 9.00 -5.49
C LEU A 89 8.56 9.35 -6.64
N ALA A 90 8.04 9.39 -7.88
CA ALA A 90 8.82 9.73 -9.06
C ALA A 90 9.39 11.15 -8.97
N ALA A 91 8.55 12.13 -8.60
CA ALA A 91 8.98 13.51 -8.45
C ALA A 91 10.07 13.68 -7.40
N ILE A 92 9.93 13.04 -6.23
CA ILE A 92 10.98 13.06 -5.20
C ILE A 92 12.26 12.40 -5.72
N TRP A 93 12.15 11.28 -6.45
CA TRP A 93 13.31 10.59 -7.01
C TRP A 93 14.11 11.47 -7.97
N PHE A 94 13.43 12.19 -8.86
CA PHE A 94 14.06 13.12 -9.81
C PHE A 94 14.49 14.43 -9.16
N ALA A 95 13.79 14.91 -8.13
CA ALA A 95 14.13 16.12 -7.39
C ALA A 95 15.26 15.89 -6.37
N LYS A 96 15.62 14.64 -6.05
CA LYS A 96 16.66 14.29 -5.08
C LYS A 96 17.98 15.07 -5.24
N PRO A 97 18.52 15.32 -6.46
CA PRO A 97 19.74 16.11 -6.64
C PRO A 97 19.57 17.60 -6.29
N LEU A 98 18.34 18.11 -6.29
CA LEU A 98 17.99 19.50 -5.98
C LEU A 98 17.66 19.70 -4.50
N LEU A 99 17.56 18.63 -3.71
CA LEU A 99 17.23 18.72 -2.29
C LEU A 99 18.41 19.28 -1.48
N PRO A 100 18.16 20.06 -0.41
CA PRO A 100 19.21 20.58 0.46
C PRO A 100 20.07 19.46 1.06
N GLN A 101 21.37 19.71 1.27
CA GLN A 101 22.26 18.74 1.93
C GLN A 101 21.87 18.47 3.39
N GLN A 102 21.24 19.44 4.06
CA GLN A 102 20.76 19.28 5.43
C GLN A 102 19.58 18.31 5.48
N HIS A 103 19.76 17.17 6.14
CA HIS A 103 18.78 16.07 6.16
C HIS A 103 17.37 16.49 6.59
N ILE A 104 17.24 17.35 7.60
CA ILE A 104 15.92 17.81 8.07
C ILE A 104 15.21 18.65 7.00
N LEU A 105 15.94 19.57 6.35
CA LEU A 105 15.38 20.39 5.28
C LEU A 105 15.03 19.57 4.04
N ALA A 106 15.83 18.55 3.71
CA ALA A 106 15.54 17.62 2.62
C ALA A 106 14.27 16.80 2.88
N MET A 107 14.06 16.34 4.11
CA MET A 107 12.83 15.63 4.47
C MET A 107 11.62 16.56 4.47
N ALA A 108 11.76 17.78 5.01
CA ALA A 108 10.69 18.77 5.01
C ALA A 108 10.25 19.15 3.58
N SER A 109 11.20 19.42 2.67
CA SER A 109 10.89 19.76 1.28
C SER A 109 10.31 18.58 0.50
N ALA A 110 10.79 17.35 0.75
CA ALA A 110 10.20 16.14 0.15
C ALA A 110 8.75 15.92 0.63
N VAL A 111 8.45 16.19 1.91
CA VAL A 111 7.08 16.12 2.44
C VAL A 111 6.18 17.16 1.75
N VAL A 112 6.63 18.41 1.64
CA VAL A 112 5.88 19.47 0.96
C VAL A 112 5.62 19.10 -0.51
N LEU A 113 6.64 18.65 -1.24
CA LEU A 113 6.52 18.23 -2.62
C LEU A 113 5.51 17.06 -2.78
N SER A 114 5.58 16.07 -1.89
CA SER A 114 4.65 14.94 -1.88
C SER A 114 3.20 15.37 -1.69
N TYR A 115 2.93 16.25 -0.72
CA TYR A 115 1.59 16.78 -0.44
C TYR A 115 1.05 17.60 -1.62
N MET A 116 1.89 18.44 -2.23
CA MET A 116 1.47 19.23 -3.40
C MET A 116 1.07 18.36 -4.58
N ILE A 117 1.71 17.21 -4.78
CA ILE A 117 1.40 16.28 -5.87
C ILE A 117 0.17 15.43 -5.57
N THR A 118 -0.06 15.09 -4.30
CA THR A 118 -1.17 14.19 -3.90
C THR A 118 -2.50 14.90 -3.67
N ILE A 119 -2.50 16.23 -3.50
CA ILE A 119 -3.72 17.05 -3.33
C ILE A 119 -4.38 17.43 -4.66
N VAL A 120 -3.64 17.38 -5.77
CA VAL A 120 -4.11 17.70 -7.14
C VAL A 120 -4.77 16.48 -7.78
#